data_AF-A0A0B9G3K6-F1
#
_entry.id   AF-A0A0B9G3K6-F1
#
_cell.length_a   1.000
_cell.length_b   1.000
_cell.length_c   1.000
_cell.angle_alpha   90.00
_cell.angle_beta   90.00
_cell.angle_gamma   90.00
#
_symmetry.space_group_name_H-M   'P 1'
#
loop_
_entity.id
_entity.type
_entity.pdbx_description
1 polymer ?
#
loop_
_entity_poly.entity_id
_entity_poly.type
_entity_poly.pdbx_seq_one_letter_code
_entity_poly.pdbx_strand_id
1 'polypeptide(L)'
;MFFPRRFAVLAGIIIAVLLVQVGYFYWQYDHGQMDYSSVQNMFDEYEQQLVEKQTLIDEFQQQLASKQAQLEEQQRVIDELDERLLKLDEQYVFLKQEINATSTLLVDKNSEIALLEQQYIDSQQALKKKSSQLYSLQRRFEREVNIAIAKERRKLTESQLMVDQELAQLQSQEAEISAKISSVDEWERKRAEFEKLYASSALEKQNEERVSKLMDQFNELRVDLDVVNECDKDYLYRYNEAKSLLNHIRTFIQKYEMREEFYYYVISNDSMINSQNRKLCVVD
;
A
#
# COMPACT_ATOMS: atom_id res chain seq x y z
N MET A 1 -15.17 -74.35 -82.70
CA MET A 1 -14.81 -75.22 -83.85
C MET A 1 -15.99 -76.14 -84.15
N PHE A 2 -16.83 -75.74 -85.11
CA PHE A 2 -17.97 -76.52 -85.61
C PHE A 2 -17.46 -77.71 -86.42
N PHE A 3 -17.99 -78.92 -86.21
CA PHE A 3 -17.60 -80.15 -86.93
C PHE A 3 -18.54 -80.41 -88.13
N PRO A 4 -18.19 -79.98 -89.36
CA PRO A 4 -19.03 -80.20 -90.55
C PRO A 4 -19.13 -81.68 -90.95
N ARG A 5 -18.15 -82.52 -90.56
CA ARG A 5 -18.13 -83.95 -90.92
C ARG A 5 -19.26 -84.76 -90.27
N ARG A 6 -19.72 -84.42 -89.06
CA ARG A 6 -20.79 -85.20 -88.38
C ARG A 6 -22.17 -84.92 -88.95
N PHE A 7 -22.43 -83.67 -89.35
CA PHE A 7 -23.67 -83.31 -90.04
C PHE A 7 -23.73 -83.91 -91.46
N ALA A 8 -22.61 -83.97 -92.19
CA ALA A 8 -22.56 -84.60 -93.51
C ALA A 8 -22.84 -86.12 -93.46
N VAL A 9 -22.36 -86.82 -92.42
CA VAL A 9 -22.62 -88.25 -92.23
C VAL A 9 -24.07 -88.50 -91.83
N LEU A 10 -24.65 -87.69 -90.92
CA LEU A 10 -26.06 -87.80 -90.54
C LEU A 10 -26.99 -87.49 -91.72
N ALA A 11 -26.70 -86.45 -92.50
CA ALA A 11 -27.46 -86.12 -93.70
C ALA A 11 -27.37 -87.25 -94.75
N GLY A 12 -26.19 -87.84 -94.95
CA GLY A 12 -26.01 -88.98 -95.86
C GLY A 12 -26.81 -90.23 -95.45
N ILE A 13 -26.88 -90.52 -94.14
CA ILE A 13 -27.67 -91.65 -93.62
C ILE A 13 -29.17 -91.39 -93.78
N ILE A 14 -29.63 -90.16 -93.52
CA ILE A 14 -31.04 -89.77 -93.70
C ILE A 14 -31.45 -89.92 -95.18
N ILE A 15 -30.62 -89.44 -96.11
CA ILE A 15 -30.88 -89.57 -97.56
C ILE A 15 -30.92 -91.04 -97.99
N ALA A 16 -30.01 -91.87 -97.49
CA ALA A 16 -29.99 -93.30 -97.81
C ALA A 16 -31.23 -94.05 -97.28
N VAL A 17 -31.69 -93.74 -96.06
CA VAL A 17 -32.90 -94.33 -95.48
C VAL A 17 -34.14 -93.89 -96.25
N LEU A 18 -34.23 -92.61 -96.64
CA LEU A 18 -35.33 -92.10 -97.45
C LEU A 18 -35.37 -92.75 -98.84
N LEU A 19 -34.22 -92.94 -99.49
CA LEU A 19 -34.15 -93.64 -100.79
C LEU A 19 -34.56 -95.11 -100.69
N VAL A 20 -34.20 -95.79 -99.61
CA VAL A 20 -34.62 -97.19 -99.36
C VAL A 20 -36.12 -97.27 -99.07
N GLN A 21 -36.68 -96.34 -98.30
CA GLN A 21 -38.12 -96.29 -98.04
C GLN A 21 -38.92 -95.96 -99.30
N VAL A 22 -38.48 -94.99 -100.11
CA VAL A 22 -39.11 -94.65 -101.39
C VAL A 22 -39.03 -95.82 -102.38
N GLY A 23 -37.90 -96.52 -102.45
CA GLY A 23 -37.74 -97.72 -103.27
C GLY A 23 -38.62 -98.89 -102.83
N TYR A 24 -38.78 -99.08 -101.52
CA TYR A 24 -39.68 -100.09 -100.94
C TYR A 24 -41.17 -99.76 -101.21
N PHE A 25 -41.54 -98.48 -101.16
CA PHE A 25 -42.88 -98.00 -101.53
C PHE A 25 -43.22 -98.25 -103.00
N TYR A 26 -42.28 -97.94 -103.90
CA TYR A 26 -42.47 -98.16 -105.34
C TYR A 26 -42.67 -99.65 -105.66
N TRP A 27 -41.96 -100.52 -104.94
CA TRP A 27 -42.09 -101.98 -105.06
C TRP A 27 -43.45 -102.50 -104.55
N GLN A 28 -43.99 -101.98 -103.44
CA GLN A 28 -45.32 -102.39 -102.92
C GLN A 28 -46.50 -101.88 -103.78
N TYR A 29 -46.35 -100.69 -104.40
CA TYR A 29 -47.36 -100.13 -105.30
C TYR A 29 -47.48 -100.93 -106.62
N ASP A 30 -46.36 -101.34 -107.21
CA ASP A 30 -46.32 -102.11 -108.47
C ASP A 30 -46.89 -103.54 -108.33
N HIS A 31 -46.92 -104.10 -107.11
CA HIS A 31 -47.50 -105.41 -106.81
C HIS A 31 -48.98 -105.38 -106.37
N GLY A 32 -49.65 -104.22 -106.46
CA GLY A 32 -51.09 -104.08 -106.15
C GLY A 32 -51.48 -104.34 -104.69
N GLN A 33 -50.50 -104.32 -103.77
CA GLN A 33 -50.70 -104.53 -102.32
C GLN A 33 -50.96 -103.24 -101.55
N MET A 34 -50.87 -102.08 -102.20
CA MET A 34 -51.28 -100.78 -101.65
C MET A 34 -52.18 -100.04 -102.65
N ASP A 35 -53.37 -99.66 -102.21
CA ASP A 35 -54.24 -98.73 -102.94
C ASP A 35 -53.75 -97.28 -102.73
N TYR A 36 -54.03 -96.37 -103.70
CA TYR A 36 -53.62 -94.96 -103.66
C TYR A 36 -54.03 -94.27 -102.35
N SER A 37 -55.20 -94.65 -101.83
CA SER A 37 -55.73 -94.23 -100.53
C SER A 37 -54.80 -94.56 -99.34
N SER A 38 -54.11 -95.71 -99.35
CA SER A 38 -53.19 -96.13 -98.29
C SER A 38 -51.88 -95.35 -98.29
N VAL A 39 -51.40 -94.97 -99.47
CA VAL A 39 -50.18 -94.15 -99.62
C VAL A 39 -50.48 -92.71 -99.18
N GLN A 40 -51.62 -92.16 -99.58
CA GLN A 40 -52.09 -90.83 -99.17
C GLN A 40 -52.20 -90.73 -97.64
N ASN A 41 -52.84 -91.70 -96.98
CA ASN A 41 -52.98 -91.70 -95.52
C ASN A 41 -51.64 -91.73 -94.77
N MET A 42 -50.63 -92.45 -95.29
CA MET A 42 -49.30 -92.44 -94.68
C MET A 42 -48.57 -91.11 -94.86
N PHE A 43 -48.70 -90.47 -96.04
CA PHE A 43 -48.16 -89.12 -96.24
C PHE A 43 -48.82 -88.10 -95.34
N ASP A 44 -50.15 -88.15 -95.20
CA ASP A 44 -50.91 -87.30 -94.29
C ASP A 44 -50.47 -87.51 -92.83
N GLU A 45 -50.22 -88.76 -92.42
CA GLU A 45 -49.69 -89.09 -91.09
C GLU A 45 -48.26 -88.55 -90.88
N TYR A 46 -47.38 -88.62 -91.89
CA TYR A 46 -46.05 -88.03 -91.82
C TYR A 46 -46.08 -86.50 -91.79
N GLU A 47 -46.95 -85.86 -92.57
CA GLU A 47 -47.16 -84.42 -92.50
C GLU A 47 -47.67 -84.00 -91.13
N GLN A 48 -48.62 -84.73 -90.55
CA GLN A 48 -49.11 -84.49 -89.21
C GLN A 48 -47.99 -84.62 -88.16
N GLN A 49 -47.16 -85.67 -88.24
CA GLN A 49 -46.00 -85.83 -87.35
C GLN A 49 -44.95 -84.73 -87.51
N LEU A 50 -44.75 -84.22 -88.73
CA LEU A 50 -43.84 -83.10 -88.98
C LEU A 50 -44.37 -81.80 -88.39
N VAL A 51 -45.67 -81.55 -88.54
CA VAL A 51 -46.35 -80.40 -87.93
C VAL A 51 -46.27 -80.48 -86.40
N GLU A 52 -46.56 -81.64 -85.80
CA GLU A 52 -46.47 -81.85 -84.35
C GLU A 52 -45.04 -81.65 -83.81
N LYS A 53 -44.03 -82.12 -84.55
CA LYS A 53 -42.62 -81.87 -84.20
C LYS A 53 -42.24 -80.41 -84.37
N GLN A 54 -42.75 -79.73 -85.41
CA GLN A 54 -42.50 -78.31 -85.62
C GLN A 54 -43.11 -77.47 -84.50
N THR A 55 -44.35 -77.75 -84.10
CA THR A 55 -44.99 -77.07 -82.97
C THR A 55 -44.23 -77.29 -81.66
N LEU A 56 -43.74 -78.52 -81.43
CA LEU A 56 -42.92 -78.83 -80.25
C LEU A 56 -41.58 -78.08 -80.27
N ILE A 57 -40.94 -77.96 -81.44
CA ILE A 57 -39.71 -77.18 -81.61
C ILE A 57 -39.97 -75.71 -81.31
N ASP A 58 -41.08 -75.15 -81.81
CA ASP A 58 -41.43 -73.75 -81.58
C ASP A 58 -41.73 -73.49 -80.09
N GLU A 59 -42.43 -74.40 -79.40
CA GLU A 59 -42.63 -74.35 -77.95
C GLU A 59 -41.30 -74.38 -77.18
N PHE A 60 -40.37 -75.26 -77.55
CA PHE A 60 -39.05 -75.31 -76.94
C PHE A 60 -38.24 -74.04 -77.19
N GLN A 61 -38.30 -73.47 -78.40
CA GLN A 61 -37.65 -72.20 -78.72
C GLN A 61 -38.22 -71.06 -77.89
N GLN A 62 -39.54 -71.03 -77.71
CA GLN A 62 -40.21 -70.03 -76.88
C GLN A 62 -39.81 -70.18 -75.39
N GLN A 63 -39.73 -71.41 -74.88
CA GLN A 63 -39.26 -71.66 -73.51
C GLN A 63 -37.79 -71.25 -73.34
N LEU A 64 -36.92 -71.55 -74.31
CA LEU A 64 -35.52 -71.14 -74.28
C LEU A 64 -35.39 -69.62 -74.30
N ALA A 65 -36.12 -68.93 -75.16
CA ALA A 65 -36.13 -67.47 -75.21
C ALA A 65 -36.62 -66.85 -73.89
N SER A 66 -37.67 -67.42 -73.29
CA SER A 66 -38.18 -66.99 -71.98
C SER A 66 -37.15 -67.20 -70.86
N LYS A 67 -36.48 -68.35 -70.83
CA LYS A 67 -35.43 -68.65 -69.85
C LYS A 67 -34.21 -67.76 -70.03
N GLN A 68 -33.83 -67.48 -71.27
CA GLN A 68 -32.73 -66.58 -71.56
C GLN A 68 -33.03 -65.14 -71.11
N ALA A 69 -34.24 -64.64 -71.35
CA ALA A 69 -34.67 -63.34 -70.84
C ALA A 69 -34.68 -63.29 -69.29
N GLN A 70 -35.10 -64.37 -68.62
CA GLN A 70 -35.04 -64.49 -67.16
C GLN A 70 -33.60 -64.45 -66.63
N LEU A 71 -32.65 -65.14 -67.30
CA LEU A 71 -31.25 -65.14 -66.92
C LEU A 71 -30.60 -63.77 -67.11
N GLU A 72 -30.93 -63.07 -68.20
CA GLU A 72 -30.45 -61.70 -68.44
C GLU A 72 -30.94 -60.72 -67.37
N GLU A 73 -32.21 -60.84 -66.95
CA GLU A 73 -32.75 -60.01 -65.86
C GLU A 73 -32.09 -60.34 -64.51
N GLN A 74 -31.89 -61.62 -64.21
CA GLN A 74 -31.15 -62.03 -63.01
C GLN A 74 -29.71 -61.51 -63.02
N GLN A 75 -29.04 -61.54 -64.17
CA GLN A 75 -27.69 -60.99 -64.29
C GLN A 75 -27.66 -59.49 -64.01
N ARG A 76 -28.63 -58.73 -64.51
CA ARG A 76 -28.73 -57.28 -64.21
C ARG A 76 -28.90 -57.01 -62.72
N VAL A 77 -29.72 -57.80 -62.03
CA VAL A 77 -29.91 -57.68 -60.58
C VAL A 77 -28.63 -58.02 -59.83
N ILE A 78 -27.88 -59.04 -60.26
CA ILE A 78 -26.56 -59.37 -59.68
C ILE A 78 -25.61 -58.20 -59.85
N ASP A 79 -25.51 -57.63 -61.05
CA ASP A 79 -24.62 -56.50 -61.33
C ASP A 79 -24.98 -55.27 -60.46
N GLU A 80 -26.27 -54.98 -60.26
CA GLU A 80 -26.73 -53.90 -59.38
C GLU A 80 -26.39 -54.15 -57.91
N LEU A 81 -26.53 -55.40 -57.44
CA LEU A 81 -26.17 -55.77 -56.07
C LEU A 81 -24.67 -55.70 -55.85
N ASP A 82 -23.86 -56.10 -56.82
CA ASP A 82 -22.39 -56.00 -56.76
C ASP A 82 -21.95 -54.53 -56.69
N GLU A 83 -22.55 -53.63 -57.48
CA GLU A 83 -22.26 -52.19 -57.39
C GLU A 83 -22.63 -51.62 -56.01
N ARG A 84 -23.75 -52.05 -55.43
CA ARG A 84 -24.16 -51.64 -54.08
C ARG A 84 -23.20 -52.16 -53.01
N LEU A 85 -22.74 -53.41 -53.15
CA LEU A 85 -21.78 -54.01 -52.22
C LEU A 85 -20.44 -53.25 -52.25
N LEU A 86 -19.95 -52.88 -53.45
CA LEU A 86 -18.74 -52.08 -53.58
C LEU A 86 -18.87 -50.72 -52.89
N LYS A 87 -19.99 -50.01 -53.09
CA LYS A 87 -20.25 -48.73 -52.41
C LYS A 87 -20.31 -48.88 -50.88
N LEU A 88 -20.88 -49.97 -50.39
CA LEU A 88 -20.97 -50.24 -48.96
C LEU A 88 -19.59 -50.53 -48.35
N ASP A 89 -18.74 -51.27 -49.08
CA ASP A 89 -17.37 -51.56 -48.65
C ASP A 89 -16.50 -50.30 -48.60
N GLU A 90 -16.61 -49.44 -49.61
CA GLU A 90 -15.95 -48.12 -49.61
C GLU A 90 -16.37 -47.26 -48.42
N GLN A 91 -17.68 -47.19 -48.13
CA GLN A 91 -18.20 -46.47 -46.97
C GLN A 91 -17.69 -47.07 -45.65
N TYR A 92 -17.65 -48.40 -45.55
CA TYR A 92 -17.16 -49.09 -44.36
C TYR A 92 -15.68 -48.79 -44.10
N VAL A 93 -14.84 -48.83 -45.15
CA VAL A 93 -13.41 -48.50 -45.05
C VAL A 93 -13.23 -47.04 -44.63
N PHE A 94 -13.97 -46.11 -45.23
CA PHE A 94 -13.92 -44.69 -44.88
C PHE A 94 -14.28 -44.46 -43.41
N LEU A 95 -15.43 -45.01 -42.96
CA LEU A 95 -15.92 -44.82 -41.61
C LEU A 95 -14.96 -45.44 -40.58
N LYS A 96 -14.36 -46.58 -40.90
CA LYS A 96 -13.34 -47.22 -40.05
C LYS A 96 -12.09 -46.35 -39.92
N GLN A 97 -11.64 -45.70 -40.99
CA GLN A 97 -10.52 -44.77 -40.94
C GLN A 97 -10.84 -43.54 -40.09
N GLU A 98 -12.03 -42.97 -40.24
CA GLU A 98 -12.49 -41.81 -39.46
C GLU A 98 -12.59 -42.14 -37.96
N ILE A 99 -13.13 -43.31 -37.61
CA ILE A 99 -13.20 -43.80 -36.22
C ILE A 99 -11.80 -43.94 -35.63
N ASN A 100 -10.85 -44.53 -36.37
CA ASN A 100 -9.48 -44.71 -35.89
C ASN A 100 -8.76 -43.36 -35.69
N ALA A 101 -8.93 -42.43 -36.63
CA ALA A 101 -8.37 -41.07 -36.51
C ALA A 101 -8.94 -40.33 -35.30
N THR A 102 -10.26 -40.39 -35.12
CA THR A 102 -10.97 -39.77 -34.00
C THR A 102 -10.56 -40.41 -32.67
N SER A 103 -10.41 -41.73 -32.62
CA SER A 103 -9.95 -42.45 -31.42
C SER A 103 -8.54 -42.04 -31.03
N THR A 104 -7.62 -41.89 -31.99
CA THR A 104 -6.25 -41.43 -31.74
C THR A 104 -6.25 -40.01 -31.20
N LEU A 105 -7.00 -39.11 -31.84
CA LEU A 105 -7.15 -37.73 -31.38
C LEU A 105 -7.72 -37.65 -29.95
N LEU A 106 -8.68 -38.51 -29.62
CA LEU A 106 -9.27 -38.56 -28.28
C LEU A 106 -8.26 -39.02 -27.22
N VAL A 107 -7.39 -39.98 -27.55
CA VAL A 107 -6.29 -40.40 -26.66
C VAL A 107 -5.32 -39.24 -26.44
N ASP A 108 -4.92 -38.53 -27.50
CA ASP A 108 -4.03 -37.37 -27.42
C ASP A 108 -4.64 -36.27 -26.55
N LYS A 109 -5.91 -35.93 -26.77
CA LYS A 109 -6.63 -34.93 -25.97
C LYS A 109 -6.79 -35.33 -24.51
N ASN A 110 -7.07 -36.60 -24.22
CA ASN A 110 -7.13 -37.08 -22.84
C ASN A 110 -5.76 -36.97 -22.15
N SER A 111 -4.66 -37.23 -22.87
CA SER A 111 -3.31 -37.04 -22.33
C SER A 111 -2.99 -35.57 -22.04
N GLU A 112 -3.42 -34.66 -22.93
CA GLU A 112 -3.28 -33.22 -22.75
C GLU A 112 -4.07 -32.73 -21.53
N ILE A 113 -5.31 -33.19 -21.36
CA ILE A 113 -6.15 -32.88 -20.19
C ILE A 113 -5.46 -33.34 -18.90
N ALA A 114 -4.95 -34.57 -18.85
CA ALA A 114 -4.26 -35.09 -17.66
C ALA A 114 -3.02 -34.26 -17.30
N LEU A 115 -2.25 -33.80 -18.29
CA LEU A 115 -1.10 -32.91 -18.08
C LEU A 115 -1.54 -31.55 -17.53
N LEU A 116 -2.60 -30.97 -18.07
CA LEU A 116 -3.14 -29.68 -17.60
C LEU A 116 -3.71 -29.78 -16.18
N GLU A 117 -4.40 -30.87 -15.85
CA GLU A 117 -4.89 -31.14 -14.49
C GLU A 117 -3.73 -31.22 -13.49
N GLN A 118 -2.64 -31.91 -13.84
CA GLN A 118 -1.46 -31.99 -12.99
C GLN A 118 -0.81 -30.61 -12.80
N GLN A 119 -0.63 -29.85 -13.89
CA GLN A 119 -0.09 -28.48 -13.81
C GLN A 119 -0.95 -27.55 -12.94
N TYR A 120 -2.27 -27.72 -13.01
CA TYR A 120 -3.21 -26.97 -12.19
C TYR A 120 -3.04 -27.28 -10.70
N ILE A 121 -2.94 -28.57 -10.35
CA ILE A 121 -2.71 -29.02 -8.96
C ILE A 121 -1.37 -28.48 -8.45
N ASP A 122 -0.30 -28.61 -9.23
CA ASP A 122 1.03 -28.13 -8.85
C ASP A 122 1.04 -26.61 -8.62
N SER A 123 0.36 -25.86 -9.50
CA SER A 123 0.21 -24.42 -9.39
C SER A 123 -0.58 -24.01 -8.13
N GLN A 124 -1.67 -24.72 -7.82
CA GLN A 124 -2.43 -24.48 -6.58
C GLN A 124 -1.57 -24.73 -5.33
N GLN A 125 -0.79 -25.83 -5.30
CA GLN A 125 0.09 -26.14 -4.18
C GLN A 125 1.19 -25.08 -4.02
N ALA A 126 1.79 -24.65 -5.12
CA ALA A 126 2.78 -23.58 -5.12
C ALA A 126 2.19 -22.26 -4.58
N LEU A 127 0.97 -21.91 -5.01
CA LEU A 127 0.26 -20.73 -4.55
C LEU A 127 -0.04 -20.79 -3.04
N LYS A 128 -0.50 -21.95 -2.54
CA LYS A 128 -0.73 -22.18 -1.10
C LYS A 128 0.56 -22.07 -0.28
N LYS A 129 1.68 -22.57 -0.81
CA LYS A 129 3.00 -22.44 -0.16
C LYS A 129 3.42 -20.98 -0.10
N LYS A 130 3.30 -20.24 -1.21
CA LYS A 130 3.63 -18.81 -1.26
C LYS A 130 2.75 -17.97 -0.36
N SER A 131 1.44 -18.23 -0.29
CA SER A 131 0.53 -17.50 0.60
C SER A 131 0.86 -17.71 2.07
N SER A 132 1.16 -18.94 2.49
CA SER A 132 1.60 -19.21 3.87
C SER A 132 2.94 -18.55 4.21
N GLN A 133 3.89 -18.53 3.26
CA GLN A 133 5.15 -17.80 3.41
C GLN A 133 4.91 -16.30 3.59
N LEU A 134 4.10 -15.68 2.73
CA LEU A 134 3.75 -14.26 2.82
C LEU A 134 3.09 -13.92 4.15
N TYR A 135 2.12 -14.72 4.60
CA TYR A 135 1.47 -14.53 5.89
C TYR A 135 2.49 -14.59 7.06
N SER A 136 3.40 -15.57 7.02
CA SER A 136 4.43 -15.70 8.05
C SER A 136 5.42 -14.53 8.06
N LEU A 137 5.77 -14.02 6.87
CA LEU A 137 6.68 -12.89 6.70
C LEU A 137 6.03 -11.59 7.17
N GLN A 138 4.79 -11.34 6.77
CA GLN A 138 4.00 -10.20 7.22
C GLN A 138 3.92 -10.17 8.74
N ARG A 139 3.58 -11.30 9.38
CA ARG A 139 3.51 -11.40 10.85
C ARG A 139 4.86 -11.17 11.54
N ARG A 140 5.98 -11.51 10.90
CA ARG A 140 7.32 -11.21 11.44
C ARG A 140 7.62 -9.73 11.34
N PHE A 141 7.39 -9.15 10.16
CA PHE A 141 7.57 -7.72 9.90
C PHE A 141 6.74 -6.85 10.85
N GLU A 142 5.44 -7.15 11.02
CA GLU A 142 4.58 -6.44 11.96
C GLU A 142 5.11 -6.51 13.40
N ARG A 143 5.61 -7.68 13.82
CA ARG A 143 6.22 -7.83 15.16
C ARG A 143 7.49 -7.01 15.31
N GLU A 144 8.38 -7.03 14.32
CA GLU A 144 9.63 -6.27 14.33
C GLU A 144 9.36 -4.77 14.38
N VAL A 145 8.43 -4.27 13.55
CA VAL A 145 8.01 -2.87 13.55
C VAL A 145 7.40 -2.48 14.89
N ASN A 146 6.52 -3.29 15.46
CA ASN A 146 5.92 -3.01 16.77
C ASN A 146 6.97 -2.98 17.90
N ILE A 147 7.96 -3.87 17.85
CA ILE A 147 9.09 -3.88 18.80
C ILE A 147 9.93 -2.60 18.64
N ALA A 148 10.25 -2.21 17.40
CA ALA A 148 11.02 -1.00 17.13
C ALA A 148 10.27 0.25 17.61
N ILE A 149 8.97 0.36 17.31
CA ILE A 149 8.11 1.45 17.80
C ILE A 149 8.08 1.49 19.32
N ALA A 150 7.90 0.33 19.99
CA ALA A 150 7.89 0.27 21.44
C ALA A 150 9.23 0.71 22.05
N LYS A 151 10.35 0.34 21.43
CA LYS A 151 11.70 0.76 21.86
C LYS A 151 11.89 2.26 21.73
N GLU A 152 11.53 2.84 20.59
CA GLU A 152 11.66 4.30 20.38
C GLU A 152 10.71 5.09 21.27
N ARG A 153 9.49 4.60 21.51
CA ARG A 153 8.58 5.21 22.49
C ARG A 153 9.17 5.24 23.90
N ARG A 154 9.80 4.15 24.35
CA ARG A 154 10.46 4.10 25.67
C ARG A 154 11.58 5.13 25.77
N LYS A 155 12.45 5.20 24.76
CA LYS A 155 13.53 6.20 24.72
C LYS A 155 12.97 7.63 24.74
N LEU A 156 11.92 7.89 23.99
CA LEU A 156 11.28 9.21 23.97
C LEU A 156 10.71 9.57 25.34
N THR A 157 10.02 8.64 26.01
CA THR A 157 9.51 8.85 27.37
C THR A 157 10.63 9.08 28.38
N GLU A 158 11.72 8.31 28.30
CA GLU A 158 12.88 8.49 29.17
C GLU A 158 13.57 9.84 28.94
N SER A 159 13.77 10.22 27.68
CA SER A 159 14.32 11.54 27.32
C SER A 159 13.42 12.68 27.79
N GLN A 160 12.10 12.55 27.66
CA GLN A 160 11.16 13.56 28.14
C GLN A 160 11.24 13.71 29.67
N LEU A 161 11.30 12.60 30.40
CA LEU A 161 11.44 12.63 31.85
C LEU A 161 12.73 13.34 32.28
N MET A 162 13.85 13.09 31.60
CA MET A 162 15.12 13.77 31.88
C MET A 162 15.03 15.28 31.64
N VAL A 163 14.40 15.69 30.54
CA VAL A 163 14.17 17.12 30.24
C VAL A 163 13.28 17.77 31.30
N ASP A 164 12.20 17.11 31.72
CA ASP A 164 11.29 17.62 32.74
C ASP A 164 12.01 17.77 34.11
N GLN A 165 12.90 16.83 34.45
CA GLN A 165 13.74 16.91 35.65
C GLN A 165 14.75 18.07 35.59
N GLU A 166 15.42 18.25 34.45
CA GLU A 166 16.37 19.35 34.26
C GLU A 166 15.66 20.70 34.33
N LEU A 167 14.48 20.82 33.72
CA LEU A 167 13.66 22.03 33.78
C LEU A 167 13.25 22.36 35.22
N ALA A 168 12.84 21.37 36.01
CA ALA A 168 12.51 21.56 37.42
C ALA A 168 13.73 22.00 38.25
N GLN A 169 14.91 21.45 37.97
CA GLN A 169 16.16 21.87 38.62
C GLN A 169 16.52 23.32 38.26
N LEU A 170 16.43 23.70 36.98
CA LEU A 170 16.69 25.05 36.53
C LEU A 170 15.73 26.06 37.16
N GLN A 171 14.43 25.73 37.26
CA GLN A 171 13.45 26.57 37.95
C GLN A 171 13.79 26.75 39.43
N SER A 172 14.25 25.71 40.12
CA SER A 172 14.70 25.82 41.51
C SER A 172 15.95 26.71 41.64
N GLN A 173 16.92 26.59 40.73
CA GLN A 173 18.12 27.43 40.71
C GLN A 173 17.77 28.89 40.42
N GLU A 174 16.87 29.14 39.47
CA GLU A 174 16.36 30.47 39.15
C GLU A 174 15.68 31.10 40.37
N ALA A 175 14.86 30.35 41.09
CA ALA A 175 14.22 30.82 42.33
C ALA A 175 15.26 31.14 43.42
N GLU A 176 16.30 30.32 43.59
CA GLU A 176 17.38 30.57 44.55
C GLU A 176 18.18 31.84 44.19
N ILE A 177 18.52 32.01 42.91
CA ILE A 177 19.21 33.20 42.41
C ILE A 177 18.33 34.44 42.61
N SER A 178 17.04 34.36 42.28
CA SER A 178 16.10 35.46 42.49
C SER A 178 16.00 35.87 43.96
N ALA A 179 16.02 34.91 44.89
CA ALA A 179 16.02 35.19 46.33
C ALA A 179 17.34 35.86 46.77
N LYS A 180 18.49 35.40 46.26
CA LYS A 180 19.79 36.03 46.51
C LYS A 180 19.84 37.46 45.98
N ILE A 181 19.34 37.71 44.77
CA ILE A 181 19.25 39.07 44.20
C ILE A 181 18.40 39.98 45.11
N SER A 182 17.21 39.54 45.53
CA SER A 182 16.38 40.31 46.46
C SER A 182 17.10 40.63 47.78
N SER A 183 17.89 39.69 48.31
CA SER A 183 18.67 39.95 49.52
C SER A 183 19.80 40.98 49.29
N VAL A 184 20.43 40.96 48.12
CA VAL A 184 21.45 41.97 47.75
C VAL A 184 20.81 43.34 47.65
N ASP A 185 19.65 43.46 47.01
CA ASP A 185 18.90 44.72 46.93
C ASP A 185 18.57 45.29 48.32
N GLU A 186 18.20 44.42 49.28
CA GLU A 186 18.01 44.83 50.68
C GLU A 186 19.29 45.32 51.35
N TRP A 187 20.42 44.63 51.12
CA TRP A 187 21.72 45.06 51.64
C TRP A 187 22.18 46.39 51.03
N GLU A 188 21.93 46.63 49.75
CA GLU A 188 22.22 47.90 49.09
C GLU A 188 21.39 49.04 49.68
N ARG A 189 20.10 48.81 49.97
CA ARG A 189 19.26 49.79 50.68
C ARG A 189 19.79 50.11 52.07
N LYS A 190 20.12 49.08 52.88
CA LYS A 190 20.70 49.27 54.22
C LYS A 190 22.03 50.00 54.16
N ARG A 191 22.89 49.69 53.18
CA ARG A 191 24.15 50.40 52.97
C ARG A 191 23.92 51.88 52.68
N ALA A 192 22.99 52.21 51.79
CA ALA A 192 22.66 53.60 51.47
C ALA A 192 22.10 54.37 52.69
N GLU A 193 21.33 53.70 53.56
CA GLU A 193 20.89 54.26 54.85
C GLU A 193 22.06 54.54 55.79
N PHE A 194 22.99 53.59 55.93
CA PHE A 194 24.20 53.80 56.74
C PHE A 194 25.08 54.93 56.18
N GLU A 195 25.29 55.01 54.87
CA GLU A 195 26.05 56.11 54.25
C GLU A 195 25.41 57.48 54.55
N LYS A 196 24.08 57.58 54.57
CA LYS A 196 23.38 58.80 55.00
C LYS A 196 23.62 59.12 56.48
N LEU A 197 23.52 58.13 57.36
CA LEU A 197 23.76 58.31 58.80
C LEU A 197 25.21 58.70 59.10
N TYR A 198 26.19 58.14 58.38
CA TYR A 198 27.58 58.54 58.50
C TYR A 198 27.81 59.97 58.00
N ALA A 199 27.18 60.35 56.87
CA ALA A 199 27.26 61.72 56.36
C ALA A 199 26.64 62.73 57.32
N SER A 200 25.50 62.42 57.96
CA SER A 200 24.89 63.29 58.97
C SER A 200 25.75 63.38 60.24
N SER A 201 26.27 62.27 60.74
CA SER A 201 27.13 62.26 61.93
C SER A 201 28.45 63.02 61.69
N ALA A 202 29.05 62.90 60.50
CA ALA A 202 30.24 63.68 60.14
C ALA A 202 29.94 65.19 60.11
N LEU A 203 28.77 65.58 59.58
CA LEU A 203 28.33 66.97 59.56
C LEU A 203 28.06 67.51 60.96
N GLU A 204 27.41 66.72 61.83
CA GLU A 204 27.18 67.05 63.24
C GLU A 204 28.50 67.33 63.98
N LYS A 205 29.48 66.43 63.87
CA LYS A 205 30.78 66.62 64.51
C LYS A 205 31.51 67.86 63.99
N GLN A 206 31.46 68.13 62.69
CA GLN A 206 32.04 69.34 62.12
C GLN A 206 31.37 70.61 62.66
N ASN A 207 30.05 70.58 62.84
CA ASN A 207 29.31 71.69 63.44
C ASN A 207 29.64 71.87 64.93
N GLU A 208 29.82 70.78 65.69
CA GLU A 208 30.25 70.81 67.10
C GLU A 208 31.63 71.45 67.25
N GLU A 209 32.61 71.04 66.44
CA GLU A 209 33.95 71.64 66.44
C GLU A 209 33.90 73.14 66.10
N ARG A 210 33.02 73.55 65.18
CA ARG A 210 32.88 74.95 64.79
C ARG A 210 32.25 75.79 65.90
N VAL A 211 31.23 75.28 66.59
CA VAL A 211 30.64 75.97 67.75
C VAL A 211 31.64 76.07 68.89
N SER A 212 32.38 74.99 69.19
CA SER A 212 33.42 75.00 70.21
C SER A 212 34.45 76.10 69.94
N LYS A 213 34.95 76.23 68.70
CA LYS A 213 35.88 77.31 68.33
C LYS A 213 35.30 78.71 68.52
N LEU A 214 34.02 78.91 68.21
CA LEU A 214 33.36 80.19 68.45
C LEU A 214 33.25 80.47 69.96
N MET A 215 32.96 79.46 70.78
CA MET A 215 32.95 79.61 72.24
C MET A 215 34.34 79.89 72.81
N ASP A 216 35.39 79.26 72.27
CA ASP A 216 36.77 79.55 72.66
C ASP A 216 37.15 80.99 72.32
N GLN A 217 36.81 81.46 71.11
CA GLN A 217 36.99 82.86 70.70
C GLN A 217 36.23 83.84 71.61
N PHE A 218 35.03 83.48 72.06
CA PHE A 218 34.29 84.28 73.04
C PHE A 218 35.06 84.38 74.37
N ASN A 219 35.51 83.24 74.90
CA ASN A 219 36.21 83.17 76.17
C ASN A 219 37.55 83.91 76.13
N GLU A 220 38.24 83.93 74.98
CA GLU A 220 39.50 84.65 74.77
C GLU A 220 39.37 86.17 74.90
N LEU A 221 38.21 86.75 74.59
CA LEU A 221 37.98 88.19 74.72
C LEU A 221 38.04 88.67 76.19
N ARG A 222 37.87 87.74 77.15
CA ARG A 222 37.99 87.97 78.62
C ARG A 222 37.25 89.23 79.07
N VAL A 223 36.03 89.40 78.57
CA VAL A 223 35.15 90.49 78.96
C VAL A 223 34.10 89.99 79.95
N ASP A 224 33.84 90.79 80.97
CA ASP A 224 32.71 90.55 81.87
C ASP A 224 31.48 91.20 81.25
N LEU A 225 30.50 90.39 80.87
CA LEU A 225 29.30 90.92 80.22
C LEU A 225 28.33 91.62 81.19
N ASP A 226 28.48 91.44 82.51
CA ASP A 226 27.66 92.11 83.55
C ASP A 226 28.11 93.57 83.80
N VAL A 227 29.32 93.93 83.35
CA VAL A 227 29.97 95.21 83.65
C VAL A 227 30.57 95.83 82.39
N VAL A 228 30.20 97.08 82.11
CA VAL A 228 30.72 97.84 80.96
C VAL A 228 31.71 98.88 81.47
N ASN A 229 33.00 98.72 81.14
CA ASN A 229 33.98 99.79 81.35
C ASN A 229 33.90 100.80 80.19
N GLU A 230 33.29 101.97 80.42
CA GLU A 230 33.08 102.98 79.36
C GLU A 230 34.35 103.77 79.00
N CYS A 231 35.37 103.72 79.85
CA CYS A 231 36.58 104.56 79.73
C CYS A 231 37.77 103.82 79.11
N ASP A 232 37.73 102.49 79.06
CA ASP A 232 38.69 101.66 78.33
C ASP A 232 38.14 101.36 76.92
N LYS A 233 38.76 101.99 75.92
CA LYS A 233 38.38 101.82 74.51
C LYS A 233 38.67 100.40 74.00
N ASP A 234 39.70 99.74 74.52
CA ASP A 234 40.06 98.38 74.16
C ASP A 234 39.06 97.38 74.74
N TYR A 235 38.66 97.58 76.01
CA TYR A 235 37.58 96.81 76.63
C TYR A 235 36.24 96.97 75.89
N LEU A 236 35.85 98.20 75.52
CA LEU A 236 34.62 98.45 74.77
C LEU A 236 34.61 97.76 73.39
N TYR A 237 35.76 97.72 72.72
CA TYR A 237 35.91 97.00 71.45
C TYR A 237 35.69 95.50 71.66
N ARG A 238 36.41 94.89 72.61
CA ARG A 238 36.25 93.47 72.97
C ARG A 238 34.85 93.13 73.48
N TYR A 239 34.20 94.04 74.21
CA TYR A 239 32.84 93.86 74.73
C TYR A 239 31.80 93.82 73.60
N ASN A 240 31.89 94.74 72.63
CA ASN A 240 31.00 94.73 71.47
C ASN A 240 31.27 93.53 70.56
N GLU A 241 32.53 93.14 70.40
CA GLU A 241 32.92 91.93 69.67
C GLU A 241 32.36 90.67 70.35
N ALA A 242 32.44 90.57 71.68
CA ALA A 242 31.88 89.44 72.43
C ALA A 242 30.36 89.35 72.28
N LYS A 243 29.64 90.49 72.31
CA LYS A 243 28.19 90.51 72.05
C LYS A 243 27.84 90.03 70.64
N SER A 244 28.62 90.48 69.65
CA SER A 244 28.45 90.05 68.26
C SER A 244 28.72 88.56 68.10
N LEU A 245 29.79 88.07 68.72
CA LEU A 245 30.19 86.66 68.67
C LEU A 245 29.18 85.76 69.38
N LEU A 246 28.65 86.18 70.53
CA LEU A 246 27.60 85.46 71.25
C LEU A 246 26.31 85.35 70.42
N ASN A 247 25.94 86.41 69.70
CA ASN A 247 24.79 86.39 68.80
C ASN A 247 25.04 85.47 67.58
N HIS A 248 26.28 85.43 67.09
CA HIS A 248 26.69 84.50 66.03
C HIS A 248 26.63 83.04 66.52
N ILE A 249 27.14 82.75 67.72
CA ILE A 249 27.03 81.43 68.36
C ILE A 249 25.56 81.02 68.48
N ARG A 250 24.68 81.90 68.98
CA ARG A 250 23.24 81.66 69.08
C ARG A 250 22.62 81.29 67.75
N THR A 251 22.87 82.11 66.73
CA THR A 251 22.31 81.90 65.39
C THR A 251 22.80 80.60 64.78
N PHE A 252 24.08 80.25 65.00
CA PHE A 252 24.66 79.02 64.50
C PHE A 252 24.06 77.79 65.19
N ILE A 253 23.96 77.80 66.51
CA ILE A 253 23.38 76.71 67.31
C ILE A 253 21.90 76.49 66.92
N GLN A 254 21.13 77.57 66.73
CA GLN A 254 19.74 77.51 66.28
C GLN A 254 19.60 76.97 64.85
N LYS A 255 20.43 77.44 63.93
CA LYS A 255 20.37 77.04 62.52
C LYS A 255 20.68 75.55 62.31
N TYR A 256 21.59 74.99 63.11
CA TYR A 256 22.04 73.61 62.99
C TYR A 256 21.48 72.68 64.08
N GLU A 257 20.46 73.12 64.82
CA GLU A 257 19.78 72.34 65.87
C GLU A 257 20.75 71.60 66.80
N MET A 258 21.78 72.32 67.26
CA MET A 258 22.87 71.75 68.06
C MET A 258 22.35 71.20 69.41
N ARG A 259 23.17 70.39 70.10
CA ARG A 259 22.79 69.81 71.39
C ARG A 259 22.49 70.87 72.46
N GLU A 260 21.61 70.54 73.41
CA GLU A 260 21.16 71.43 74.50
C GLU A 260 22.31 72.05 75.30
N GLU A 261 23.42 71.33 75.46
CA GLU A 261 24.64 71.81 76.14
C GLU A 261 25.18 73.13 75.58
N PHE A 262 25.12 73.33 74.26
CA PHE A 262 25.59 74.57 73.64
C PHE A 262 24.60 75.73 73.84
N TYR A 263 23.31 75.43 73.95
CA TYR A 263 22.28 76.44 74.26
C TYR A 263 22.46 76.99 75.68
N TYR A 264 22.80 76.14 76.65
CA TYR A 264 23.07 76.60 78.02
C TYR A 264 24.20 77.63 78.09
N TYR A 265 25.26 77.45 77.29
CA TYR A 265 26.36 78.41 77.20
C TYR A 265 25.88 79.78 76.74
N VAL A 266 25.05 79.84 75.70
CA VAL A 266 24.49 81.11 75.18
C VAL A 266 23.58 81.75 76.21
N ILE A 267 22.66 81.00 76.80
CA ILE A 267 21.69 81.50 77.78
C ILE A 267 22.40 82.08 79.00
N SER A 268 23.43 81.40 79.52
CA SER A 268 24.21 81.87 80.67
C SER A 268 24.89 83.20 80.38
N ASN A 269 25.53 83.35 79.22
CA ASN A 269 26.21 84.60 78.87
C ASN A 269 25.24 85.72 78.46
N ASP A 270 24.09 85.39 77.86
CA ASP A 270 23.04 86.37 77.53
C ASP A 270 22.39 86.97 78.77
N SER A 271 22.20 86.15 79.80
CA SER A 271 21.69 86.63 81.08
C SER A 271 22.58 87.70 81.70
N MET A 272 23.91 87.62 81.47
CA MET A 272 24.88 88.62 81.91
C MET A 272 24.79 89.93 81.11
N ILE A 273 24.41 89.90 79.83
CA ILE A 273 24.18 91.13 79.03
C ILE A 273 22.95 91.89 79.50
N ASN A 274 21.92 91.15 79.94
CA ASN A 274 20.59 91.67 80.27
C ASN A 274 20.44 92.05 81.75
N SER A 275 21.29 91.55 82.66
CA SER A 275 21.44 92.13 83.98
C SER A 275 21.95 93.58 83.84
N GLN A 276 21.48 94.48 84.69
CA GLN A 276 21.64 95.93 84.54
C GLN A 276 23.12 96.34 84.46
N ASN A 277 23.66 96.43 83.23
CA ASN A 277 25.05 96.75 82.92
C ASN A 277 25.58 97.86 83.82
N ARG A 278 26.35 97.46 84.83
CA ARG A 278 26.99 98.42 85.73
C ARG A 278 28.05 99.13 84.92
N LYS A 279 27.82 100.41 84.63
CA LYS A 279 28.78 101.26 83.95
C LYS A 279 29.87 101.62 84.94
N LEU A 280 31.07 101.15 84.69
CA LEU A 280 32.26 101.53 85.43
C LEU A 280 33.14 102.40 84.52
N CYS A 281 33.87 103.33 85.13
CA CYS A 281 34.93 104.07 84.46
C CYS A 281 36.18 103.89 85.32
N VAL A 282 36.95 102.85 85.01
CA VAL A 282 38.24 102.59 85.65
C VAL A 282 39.29 102.87 84.58
N VAL A 283 40.13 103.86 84.82
CA VAL A 283 41.24 104.24 83.94
C VAL A 283 42.47 103.51 84.45
N ASP A 284 42.95 102.52 83.70
CA ASP A 284 44.30 101.95 83.80
C ASP A 284 45.00 102.11 82.45
#